data_AF-A0A8T7CTP6-F1
#
_entry.id   AF-A0A8T7CTP6-F1
#
_cell.length_a   1.000
_cell.length_b   1.000
_cell.length_c   1.000
_cell.angle_alpha   90.00
_cell.angle_beta   90.00
_cell.angle_gamma   90.00
#
_symmetry.space_group_name_H-M   'P 1'
#
loop_
_entity.id
_entity.type
_entity.pdbx_description
1 polymer ?
#
loop_
_entity_poly.entity_id
_entity_poly.type
_entity_poly.pdbx_seq_one_letter_code
_entity_poly.pdbx_strand_id
1 'polypeptide(L)'
;MTVTSESFPNAPDDWDMEKAQETAKSDGVELTEDHWDLIRALQEYYHKVEFPNLRQIKDALEEKFHSRGGMKYLYQIIPGGPVAQGCRLAGLKVPAGAVDKSFGSMA
;
A
#
# COMPACT_ATOMS: atom_id res chain seq x y z
N MET A 1 17.15 -0.14 9.03
CA MET A 1 16.36 -0.52 10.22
C MET A 1 15.81 -1.93 10.01
N THR A 2 15.82 -2.82 11.01
CA THR A 2 15.25 -4.17 10.88
C THR A 2 13.73 -4.10 11.04
N VAL A 3 13.01 -4.14 9.92
CA VAL A 3 11.55 -4.25 9.92
C VAL A 3 11.19 -5.67 10.40
N THR A 4 10.40 -5.78 11.47
CA THR A 4 10.00 -7.05 12.10
C THR A 4 8.49 -7.24 12.00
N SER A 5 7.98 -8.47 12.14
CA SER A 5 6.54 -8.77 12.06
C SER A 5 5.71 -7.98 13.09
N GLU A 6 6.28 -7.70 14.26
CA GLU A 6 5.68 -6.85 15.30
C GLU A 6 5.46 -5.39 14.85
N SER A 7 6.06 -4.97 13.74
CA SER A 7 5.89 -3.63 13.17
C SER A 7 4.54 -3.44 12.43
N PHE A 8 3.79 -4.52 12.18
CA PHE A 8 2.52 -4.52 11.45
C PHE A 8 1.37 -5.15 12.26
N PRO A 9 0.94 -4.53 13.37
CA PRO A 9 -0.11 -5.10 14.24
C PRO A 9 -1.51 -5.12 13.60
N ASN A 10 -1.72 -4.37 12.52
CA ASN A 10 -3.00 -4.24 11.83
C ASN A 10 -3.00 -4.98 10.48
N ALA A 11 -1.97 -5.79 10.22
CA ALA A 11 -1.92 -6.57 9.00
C ALA A 11 -3.04 -7.63 8.97
N PRO A 12 -3.55 -7.99 7.79
CA PRO A 12 -4.39 -9.17 7.62
C PRO A 12 -3.70 -10.45 8.12
N ASP A 13 -4.48 -11.42 8.61
CA ASP A 13 -3.95 -12.69 9.15
C ASP A 13 -3.16 -13.50 8.11
N ASP A 14 -3.49 -13.35 6.83
CA ASP A 14 -2.82 -14.01 5.70
C ASP A 14 -1.67 -13.19 5.12
N TRP A 15 -1.33 -12.04 5.70
CA TRP A 15 -0.23 -11.19 5.24
C TRP A 15 1.02 -11.37 6.09
N ASP A 16 2.17 -11.37 5.42
CA ASP A 16 3.48 -11.28 6.04
C ASP A 16 4.43 -10.47 5.15
N MET A 17 5.60 -10.11 5.71
CA MET A 17 6.58 -9.30 4.99
C MET A 17 7.16 -10.02 3.77
N GLU A 18 7.27 -11.35 3.81
CA GLU A 18 7.82 -12.15 2.71
C GLU A 18 6.88 -12.10 1.49
N LYS A 19 5.57 -12.25 1.70
CA LYS A 19 4.54 -12.06 0.67
C LYS A 19 4.52 -10.65 0.11
N ALA A 20 4.68 -9.64 0.97
CA ALA A 20 4.79 -8.25 0.52
C ALA A 20 6.00 -8.06 -0.40
N GLN A 21 7.15 -8.61 -0.02
CA GLN A 21 8.38 -8.58 -0.80
C GLN A 21 8.27 -9.35 -2.11
N GLU A 22 7.67 -10.53 -2.11
CA GLU A 22 7.44 -11.34 -3.31
C GLU A 22 6.51 -10.62 -4.29
N THR A 23 5.44 -10.00 -3.77
CA THR A 23 4.51 -9.19 -4.56
C THR A 23 5.23 -7.98 -5.16
N ALA A 24 6.02 -7.26 -4.35
CA ALA A 24 6.80 -6.11 -4.82
C ALA A 24 7.80 -6.49 -5.90
N LYS A 25 8.50 -7.62 -5.72
CA LYS A 25 9.45 -8.16 -6.70
C LYS A 25 8.77 -8.51 -8.02
N SER A 26 7.57 -9.09 -7.96
CA SER A 26 6.75 -9.42 -9.14
C SER A 26 6.28 -8.16 -9.89
N ASP A 27 6.01 -7.10 -9.14
CA ASP A 27 5.63 -5.79 -9.64
C ASP A 27 6.85 -4.91 -10.04
N GLY A 28 8.09 -5.39 -9.85
CA GLY A 28 9.32 -4.65 -10.14
C GLY A 28 9.58 -3.45 -9.21
N VAL A 29 9.05 -3.49 -7.98
CA VAL A 29 9.18 -2.43 -6.96
C VAL A 29 10.12 -2.89 -5.84
N GLU A 30 11.06 -2.02 -5.47
CA GLU A 30 11.94 -2.24 -4.30
C GLU A 30 11.32 -1.60 -3.06
N LEU A 31 11.05 -2.40 -2.02
CA LEU A 31 10.44 -1.91 -0.78
C LEU A 31 11.44 -1.18 0.11
N THR A 32 11.51 0.14 -0.03
CA THR A 32 12.22 1.04 0.88
C THR A 32 11.39 1.34 2.15
N GLU A 33 11.97 2.08 3.10
CA GLU A 33 11.27 2.48 4.34
C GLU A 33 9.95 3.23 4.06
N ASP A 34 9.90 4.08 3.03
CA ASP A 34 8.67 4.78 2.64
C ASP A 34 7.57 3.84 2.14
N HIS A 35 7.94 2.74 1.49
CA HIS A 35 6.98 1.73 1.03
C HIS A 35 6.39 0.97 2.22
N TRP A 36 7.22 0.64 3.21
CA TRP A 36 6.75 0.03 4.45
C TRP A 36 5.87 0.96 5.27
N ASP A 37 6.17 2.26 5.28
CA ASP A 37 5.30 3.28 5.86
C ASP A 37 3.93 3.33 5.17
N LEU A 38 3.90 3.26 3.84
CA LEU A 38 2.66 3.25 3.07
C LEU A 38 1.83 2.01 3.38
N ILE A 39 2.46 0.83 3.40
CA ILE A 39 1.80 -0.44 3.73
C ILE A 39 1.19 -0.36 5.14
N ARG A 40 1.94 0.11 6.14
CA ARG A 40 1.43 0.30 7.50
C ARG A 40 0.26 1.27 7.55
N ALA A 41 0.37 2.40 6.87
CA ALA A 41 -0.68 3.41 6.84
C ALA A 41 -1.98 2.84 6.26
N LEU A 42 -1.90 2.03 5.21
CA LEU A 42 -3.05 1.36 4.62
C LEU A 42 -3.66 0.32 5.57
N GLN A 43 -2.85 -0.55 6.18
CA GLN A 43 -3.33 -1.55 7.12
C GLN A 43 -4.00 -0.90 8.34
N GLU A 44 -3.38 0.13 8.91
CA GLU A 44 -3.95 0.91 10.01
C GLU A 44 -5.27 1.58 9.60
N TYR A 45 -5.35 2.11 8.38
CA TYR A 45 -6.55 2.77 7.88
C TYR A 45 -7.72 1.80 7.70
N TYR A 46 -7.48 0.64 7.08
CA TYR A 46 -8.50 -0.41 6.89
C TYR A 46 -8.91 -1.08 8.20
N HIS A 47 -8.03 -1.11 9.21
CA HIS A 47 -8.42 -1.57 10.53
C HIS A 47 -9.36 -0.57 11.23
N LYS A 48 -9.17 0.74 11.02
CA LYS A 48 -9.99 1.80 11.63
C LYS A 48 -11.31 2.07 10.90
N VAL A 49 -11.35 1.80 9.59
CA VAL A 49 -12.48 2.13 8.72
C VAL A 49 -13.00 0.87 8.07
N GLU A 50 -14.22 0.46 8.41
CA GLU A 50 -14.81 -0.81 7.98
C GLU A 50 -15.12 -0.85 6.47
N PHE A 51 -15.57 0.27 5.90
CA PHE A 51 -15.91 0.38 4.46
C PHE A 51 -15.28 1.62 3.84
N PRO A 52 -13.95 1.66 3.68
CA PRO A 52 -13.26 2.82 3.14
C PRO A 52 -13.53 2.95 1.64
N ASN A 53 -13.85 4.16 1.19
CA ASN A 53 -13.94 4.44 -0.23
C ASN A 53 -12.62 5.02 -0.78
N LEU A 54 -12.46 4.98 -2.11
CA LEU A 54 -11.24 5.42 -2.78
C LEU A 54 -10.82 6.84 -2.40
N ARG A 55 -11.78 7.76 -2.27
CA ARG A 55 -11.48 9.16 -1.93
C ARG A 55 -10.91 9.27 -0.52
N GLN A 56 -11.53 8.62 0.46
CA GLN A 56 -11.06 8.70 1.84
C GLN A 56 -9.67 8.09 2.02
N ILE A 57 -9.36 7.01 1.29
CA ILE A 57 -8.00 6.42 1.30
C ILE A 57 -7.00 7.41 0.72
N LYS A 58 -7.31 8.04 -0.42
CA LYS A 58 -6.43 9.05 -1.04
C LYS A 58 -6.20 10.23 -0.11
N ASP A 59 -7.26 10.74 0.52
CA ASP A 59 -7.17 11.87 1.46
C ASP A 59 -6.33 11.50 2.70
N ALA A 60 -6.50 10.28 3.23
CA ALA A 60 -5.71 9.79 4.37
C ALA A 60 -4.22 9.61 4.01
N LEU A 61 -3.92 9.13 2.81
CA LEU A 61 -2.55 9.00 2.32
C LEU A 61 -1.91 10.36 2.02
N GLU A 62 -2.67 11.28 1.40
CA GLU A 62 -2.24 12.66 1.17
C GLU A 62 -1.81 13.31 2.49
N GLU A 63 -2.67 13.22 3.52
CA GLU A 63 -2.39 13.77 4.84
C GLU A 63 -1.19 13.08 5.50
N LYS A 64 -1.13 11.74 5.49
CA LYS A 64 -0.04 10.99 6.13
C LYS A 64 1.34 11.32 5.53
N PHE A 65 1.39 11.56 4.23
CA PHE A 65 2.63 11.81 3.48
C PHE A 65 2.81 13.28 3.10
N HIS A 66 1.99 14.20 3.64
CA HIS A 66 1.99 15.61 3.25
C HIS A 66 3.40 16.23 3.36
N SER A 67 4.15 15.89 4.41
CA SER A 67 5.50 16.38 4.70
C SER A 67 6.56 15.88 3.70
N ARG A 68 6.26 14.78 2.99
CA ARG A 68 7.12 14.16 1.97
C ARG A 68 6.68 14.49 0.54
N GLY A 69 5.60 15.27 0.37
CA GLY A 69 5.04 15.63 -0.94
C GLY A 69 3.71 14.95 -1.28
N GLY A 70 3.07 14.31 -0.30
CA GLY A 70 1.71 13.78 -0.40
C GLY A 70 1.57 12.70 -1.47
N MET A 71 0.43 12.70 -2.16
CA MET A 71 0.14 11.74 -3.23
C MET A 71 1.11 11.87 -4.39
N LYS A 72 1.59 13.08 -4.71
CA LYS A 72 2.58 13.26 -5.78
C LYS A 72 3.85 12.46 -5.50
N TYR A 73 4.33 12.47 -4.25
CA TYR A 73 5.46 11.65 -3.83
C TYR A 73 5.14 10.16 -3.89
N LEU A 74 3.97 9.76 -3.39
CA LEU A 74 3.56 8.36 -3.41
C LEU A 74 3.49 7.79 -4.83
N TYR A 75 3.05 8.58 -5.81
CA TYR A 75 3.08 8.16 -7.23
C TYR A 75 4.48 8.04 -7.81
N GLN A 76 5.50 8.69 -7.22
CA GLN A 76 6.90 8.55 -7.65
C GLN A 76 7.50 7.24 -7.15
N ILE A 77 7.20 6.83 -5.91
CA ILE A 77 7.74 5.60 -5.33
C ILE A 77 6.90 4.37 -5.72
N ILE A 78 5.59 4.52 -5.92
CA ILE A 78 4.66 3.44 -6.27
C ILE A 78 4.06 3.75 -7.65
N PRO A 79 4.72 3.34 -8.75
CA PRO A 79 4.28 3.67 -10.11
C PRO A 79 2.96 3.00 -10.50
N GLY A 80 2.64 1.85 -9.90
CA GLY A 80 1.35 1.17 -10.04
C GLY A 80 0.21 1.82 -9.26
N GLY A 81 0.44 2.98 -8.66
CA GLY A 81 -0.55 3.78 -7.98
C GLY A 81 -0.58 3.54 -6.46
N PRO A 82 -0.54 4.60 -5.63
CA PRO A 82 -0.46 4.49 -4.17
C PRO A 82 -1.56 3.65 -3.54
N VAL A 83 -2.76 3.69 -4.10
CA VAL A 83 -3.91 2.93 -3.59
C VAL A 83 -3.94 1.52 -4.18
N ALA A 84 -3.81 1.37 -5.50
CA ALA A 84 -4.00 0.09 -6.16
C ALA A 84 -2.86 -0.90 -5.88
N GLN A 85 -1.62 -0.45 -6.14
CA GLN A 85 -0.43 -1.24 -5.85
C GLN A 85 -0.15 -1.27 -4.34
N GLY A 86 -0.34 -0.16 -3.63
CA GLY A 86 -0.18 -0.14 -2.17
C GLY A 86 -1.12 -1.10 -1.44
N CYS A 87 -2.41 -1.19 -1.80
CA CYS A 87 -3.33 -2.14 -1.18
C CYS A 87 -2.92 -3.60 -1.47
N ARG A 88 -2.48 -3.90 -2.70
CA ARG A 88 -1.95 -5.24 -3.04
C ARG A 88 -0.75 -5.60 -2.17
N LEU A 89 0.23 -4.71 -2.07
CA LEU A 89 1.41 -4.89 -1.21
C LEU A 89 1.05 -5.06 0.26
N ALA A 90 -0.02 -4.40 0.72
CA ALA A 90 -0.49 -4.45 2.09
C ALA A 90 -1.38 -5.67 2.42
N GLY A 91 -1.68 -6.54 1.44
CA GLY A 91 -2.60 -7.67 1.61
C GLY A 91 -4.08 -7.25 1.68
N LEU A 92 -4.42 -6.04 1.23
CA LEU A 92 -5.75 -5.46 1.37
C LEU A 92 -6.54 -5.54 0.07
N LYS A 93 -7.86 -5.59 0.21
CA LYS A 93 -8.77 -5.54 -0.93
C LYS A 93 -8.69 -4.18 -1.62
N VAL A 94 -8.34 -4.19 -2.91
CA VAL A 94 -8.28 -2.97 -3.72
C VAL A 94 -9.69 -2.38 -3.90
N PRO A 95 -9.91 -1.08 -3.62
CA PRO A 95 -11.21 -0.46 -3.77
C PRO A 95 -11.60 -0.33 -5.26
N ALA A 96 -12.91 -0.40 -5.54
CA ALA A 96 -13.43 -0.22 -6.88
C ALA A 96 -13.03 1.17 -7.44
N GLY A 97 -12.53 1.20 -8.68
CA GLY A 97 -12.05 2.42 -9.34
C GLY A 97 -10.57 2.76 -9.11
N ALA A 98 -9.85 2.03 -8.24
CA ALA A 98 -8.39 2.13 -8.16
C ALA A 98 -7.68 1.19 -9.13
N VAL A 99 -8.32 0.09 -9.54
CA VAL A 99 -7.74 -0.91 -10.44
C VAL A 99 -7.61 -0.34 -11.84
N ASP A 100 -6.40 0.05 -12.24
CA ASP A 100 -6.07 0.22 -13.64
C ASP A 100 -5.88 -1.16 -14.25
N LYS A 101 -6.67 -1.49 -15.29
CA LYS A 101 -6.63 -2.79 -15.98
C LYS A 101 -5.27 -3.07 -16.65
N SER A 102 -4.37 -2.09 -16.67
CA SER A 102 -3.06 -2.19 -17.31
C SER A 102 -2.02 -2.97 -16.47
N PHE A 103 -2.19 -3.09 -15.15
CA PHE A 103 -1.22 -3.78 -14.27
C PHE A 103 -1.52 -5.28 -14.03
N GLY A 104 -2.50 -5.84 -14.74
CA GLY A 104 -2.93 -7.23 -14.59
C GLY A 104 -2.98 -7.97 -15.92
N SER A 105 -1.82 -8.22 -16.53
CA SER A 105 -1.63 -9.25 -17.55
C SER A 105 -0.15 -9.63 -17.63
N MET A 106 0.36 -10.29 -16.60
CA MET A 106 1.43 -11.26 -16.82
C MET A 106 0.80 -12.64 -16.66
N ALA A 107 0.41 -13.20 -17.80
CA ALA A 107 0.18 -14.62 -17.99
C ALA A 107 1.52 -15.34 -18.09
#